data_AF-A0AAN7PTT6-F1
#
_entry.id   AF-A0AAN7PTT6-F1
#
_cell.length_a   1.000
_cell.length_b   1.000
_cell.length_c   1.000
_cell.angle_alpha   90.00
_cell.angle_beta   90.00
_cell.angle_gamma   90.00
#
_symmetry.space_group_name_H-M   'P 1'
#
loop_
_entity.id
_entity.type
_entity.pdbx_description
1 polymer ?
#
loop_
_entity_poly.entity_id
_entity_poly.type
_entity_poly.pdbx_seq_one_letter_code
_entity_poly.pdbx_strand_id
1 'polypeptide(L)'
;MALSDADVQKQIKHMMAFIEQEANEKAEEIDAKAEEEFNIEKGRLVQQQRLKIMEYYEKKEKQVELQKKIQSSNMLNQARLKVLKVREDHVRNVLEEGHKRLGEVTNNSSKYGEILQTLILQGLFQLFETNVTIRVRVQDVSLVEGLLPHINEKYKRAVGRDIHLKVDSENYLSPDTTGGIELLAQQGKIKINNTLEARLELISAQLVPQIRTALFGRNIKLMIALIDQEANEKVEEIEVKMDEEFTIKKNEIVQREILLINEKYRKMEEQVKMQDSIQTSNMYNQVKLKLLEAQNQQIQFLLSELRKQLGEIANDAEKYPDILEKLLLQGIYRLLEPDVRIRVRENDLNLVEEILPTVIEKCEKSIGKVNIEIDSKFLSSCSTGGVKLSSRCGKIIVNNTLDSRVTLVSSQLMPTIRSSLFGSNLNRVYTN
;
A
#
# COMPACT_ATOMS: atom_id res chain seq x y z
N MET A 1 -58.23 -60.30 -1.24
CA MET A 1 -58.74 -59.01 -1.75
C MET A 1 -57.52 -58.19 -2.13
N ALA A 2 -57.30 -57.97 -3.43
CA ALA A 2 -56.25 -57.06 -3.89
C ALA A 2 -56.66 -55.63 -3.52
N LEU A 3 -55.74 -54.82 -2.98
CA LEU A 3 -56.01 -53.41 -2.71
C LEU A 3 -56.48 -52.72 -4.00
N SER A 4 -57.45 -51.82 -3.88
CA SER A 4 -57.89 -51.05 -5.03
C SER A 4 -56.77 -50.12 -5.49
N ASP A 5 -56.66 -49.90 -6.80
CA ASP A 5 -55.62 -49.05 -7.39
C ASP A 5 -55.64 -47.61 -6.83
N ALA A 6 -56.81 -47.16 -6.35
CA ALA A 6 -56.99 -45.88 -5.66
C ALA A 6 -56.33 -45.85 -4.27
N ASP A 7 -56.28 -46.97 -3.54
CA ASP A 7 -55.63 -47.05 -2.23
C ASP A 7 -54.10 -47.11 -2.38
N VAL A 8 -53.62 -47.77 -3.44
CA VAL A 8 -52.19 -47.78 -3.81
C VAL A 8 -51.72 -46.36 -4.17
N GLN A 9 -52.50 -45.62 -4.97
CA GLN A 9 -52.17 -44.22 -5.28
C GLN A 9 -52.17 -43.32 -4.04
N LYS A 10 -53.07 -43.54 -3.07
CA LYS A 10 -53.06 -42.80 -1.79
C LYS A 10 -51.82 -43.11 -0.96
N GLN A 11 -51.39 -44.37 -0.88
CA GLN A 11 -50.16 -44.75 -0.19
C GLN A 11 -48.92 -44.13 -0.85
N ILE A 12 -48.84 -44.14 -2.18
CA ILE A 12 -47.74 -43.51 -2.91
C ILE A 12 -47.69 -42.01 -2.63
N LYS A 13 -48.84 -41.32 -2.67
CA LYS A 13 -48.91 -39.88 -2.33
C LYS A 13 -48.48 -39.61 -0.89
N HIS A 14 -48.89 -40.46 0.05
CA HIS A 14 -48.46 -40.33 1.46
C HIS A 14 -46.95 -40.55 1.62
N MET A 15 -46.37 -41.53 0.91
CA MET A 15 -44.92 -41.75 0.90
C MET A 15 -44.18 -40.57 0.26
N MET A 16 -44.69 -39.99 -0.82
CA MET A 16 -44.10 -38.80 -1.45
C MET A 16 -44.11 -37.60 -0.49
N ALA A 17 -45.23 -37.34 0.18
CA ALA A 17 -45.33 -36.26 1.16
C ALA A 17 -44.39 -36.47 2.35
N PHE A 18 -44.21 -37.71 2.81
CA PHE A 18 -43.25 -38.04 3.86
C PHE A 18 -41.80 -37.77 3.43
N ILE A 19 -41.42 -38.18 2.22
CA ILE A 19 -40.08 -37.92 1.68
C ILE A 19 -39.83 -36.41 1.51
N GLU A 20 -40.85 -35.66 1.06
CA GLU A 20 -40.77 -34.21 0.91
C GLU A 20 -40.63 -33.51 2.27
N GLN A 21 -41.37 -33.96 3.29
CA GLN A 21 -41.23 -33.45 4.65
C GLN A 21 -39.84 -33.76 5.24
N GLU A 22 -39.36 -35.01 5.11
CA GLU A 22 -38.03 -35.39 5.61
C GLU A 22 -36.90 -34.62 4.90
N ALA A 23 -37.06 -34.35 3.61
CA ALA A 23 -36.12 -33.54 2.84
C ALA A 23 -36.13 -32.07 3.30
N ASN A 24 -37.30 -31.49 3.57
CA ASN A 24 -37.44 -30.13 4.07
C ASN A 24 -36.88 -29.99 5.50
N GLU A 25 -37.18 -30.93 6.39
CA GLU A 25 -36.63 -30.93 7.77
C GLU A 25 -35.10 -31.04 7.75
N LYS A 26 -34.52 -31.90 6.89
CA LYS A 26 -33.06 -31.96 6.71
C LYS A 26 -32.48 -30.68 6.13
N ALA A 27 -33.18 -30.02 5.20
CA ALA A 27 -32.73 -28.74 4.65
C ALA A 27 -32.71 -27.65 5.73
N GLU A 28 -33.78 -27.54 6.53
CA GLU A 28 -33.86 -26.59 7.65
C GLU A 28 -32.81 -26.88 8.72
N GLU A 29 -32.52 -28.15 9.04
CA GLU A 29 -31.46 -28.51 9.98
C GLU A 29 -30.07 -28.09 9.48
N ILE A 30 -29.80 -28.28 8.18
CA ILE A 30 -28.54 -27.86 7.56
C ILE A 30 -28.43 -26.33 7.59
N ASP A 31 -29.50 -25.61 7.26
CA ASP A 31 -29.51 -24.14 7.27
C ASP A 31 -29.29 -23.57 8.68
N ALA A 32 -29.96 -24.14 9.69
CA ALA A 32 -29.78 -23.75 11.08
C ALA A 32 -28.34 -24.00 11.57
N LYS A 33 -27.75 -25.16 11.24
CA LYS A 33 -26.35 -25.46 11.56
C LYS A 33 -25.38 -24.52 10.85
N ALA A 34 -25.61 -24.23 9.57
CA ALA A 34 -24.79 -23.31 8.80
C ALA A 34 -24.83 -21.89 9.38
N GLU A 35 -25.99 -21.43 9.84
CA GLU A 35 -26.13 -20.12 10.49
C GLU A 35 -25.44 -20.07 11.86
N GLU A 36 -25.53 -21.14 12.65
CA GLU A 36 -24.82 -21.25 13.93
C GLU A 36 -23.29 -21.23 13.72
N GLU A 37 -22.78 -22.06 12.80
CA GLU A 37 -21.35 -22.10 12.45
C GLU A 37 -20.86 -20.75 11.91
N PHE A 38 -21.65 -20.09 11.05
CA PHE A 38 -21.34 -18.76 10.54
C PHE A 38 -21.21 -17.73 11.66
N ASN A 39 -22.14 -17.74 12.62
CA ASN A 39 -22.12 -16.80 13.74
C ASN A 39 -20.94 -17.04 14.69
N ILE A 40 -20.60 -18.31 14.96
CA ILE A 40 -19.43 -18.68 15.78
C ILE A 40 -18.14 -18.21 15.10
N GLU A 41 -17.97 -18.52 13.82
CA GLU A 41 -16.74 -18.20 13.08
C GLU A 41 -16.59 -16.68 12.87
N LYS A 42 -17.69 -15.99 12.57
CA LYS A 42 -17.74 -14.51 12.54
C LYS A 42 -17.36 -13.93 13.89
N GLY A 43 -17.89 -14.46 14.99
CA GLY A 43 -17.56 -14.05 16.36
C GLY A 43 -16.07 -14.22 16.65
N ARG A 44 -15.50 -15.39 16.32
CA ARG A 44 -14.08 -15.71 16.48
C ARG A 44 -13.19 -14.73 15.71
N LEU A 45 -13.49 -14.49 14.42
CA LEU A 45 -12.73 -13.55 13.58
C LEU A 45 -12.78 -12.12 14.13
N VAL A 46 -13.96 -11.65 14.54
CA VAL A 46 -14.13 -10.31 15.12
C VAL A 46 -13.36 -10.18 16.43
N GLN A 47 -13.42 -11.17 17.31
CA GLN A 47 -12.67 -11.17 18.57
C GLN A 47 -11.15 -11.17 18.34
N GLN A 48 -10.65 -11.99 17.41
CA GLN A 48 -9.22 -12.01 17.06
C GLN A 48 -8.74 -10.65 16.53
N GLN A 49 -9.53 -9.98 15.69
CA GLN A 49 -9.18 -8.65 15.21
C GLN A 49 -9.26 -7.59 16.31
N ARG A 50 -10.26 -7.66 17.20
CA ARG A 50 -10.36 -6.76 18.37
C ARG A 50 -9.12 -6.85 19.26
N LEU A 51 -8.62 -8.06 19.54
CA LEU A 51 -7.39 -8.24 20.33
C LEU A 51 -6.17 -7.59 19.66
N LYS A 52 -5.99 -7.80 18.34
CA LYS A 52 -4.90 -7.15 17.59
C LYS A 52 -5.00 -5.62 17.62
N ILE A 53 -6.21 -5.08 17.49
CA ILE A 53 -6.46 -3.63 17.57
C ILE A 53 -6.13 -3.13 18.98
N MET A 54 -6.56 -3.83 20.03
CA MET A 54 -6.30 -3.47 21.42
C MET A 54 -4.79 -3.44 21.72
N GLU A 55 -4.03 -4.48 21.33
CA GLU A 55 -2.58 -4.51 21.51
C GLU A 55 -1.86 -3.38 20.76
N TYR A 56 -2.32 -3.06 19.55
CA TYR A 56 -1.76 -1.96 18.76
C TYR A 56 -1.98 -0.60 19.44
N TYR A 57 -3.19 -0.37 19.95
CA TYR A 57 -3.52 0.88 20.65
C TYR A 57 -2.84 0.98 22.02
N GLU A 58 -2.69 -0.12 22.76
CA GLU A 58 -1.95 -0.13 24.03
C GLU A 58 -0.46 0.25 23.82
N LYS A 59 0.17 -0.26 22.75
CA LYS A 59 1.54 0.12 22.38
C LYS A 59 1.64 1.59 22.01
N LYS A 60 0.67 2.11 21.24
CA LYS A 60 0.61 3.54 20.88
C LYS A 60 0.40 4.42 22.10
N GLU A 61 -0.47 4.03 23.03
CA GLU A 61 -0.73 4.78 24.25
C GLU A 61 0.53 4.90 25.11
N LYS A 62 1.22 3.78 25.36
CA LYS A 62 2.51 3.78 26.08
C LYS A 62 3.56 4.66 25.38
N GLN A 63 3.60 4.64 24.05
CA GLN A 63 4.52 5.49 23.28
C GLN A 63 4.21 6.98 23.45
N VAL A 64 2.93 7.37 23.41
CA VAL A 64 2.49 8.75 23.61
C VAL A 64 2.78 9.21 25.03
N GLU A 65 2.52 8.37 26.04
CA GLU A 65 2.81 8.71 27.44
C GLU A 65 4.32 8.92 27.68
N LEU A 66 5.16 8.05 27.09
CA LEU A 66 6.61 8.22 27.13
C LEU A 66 7.05 9.53 26.46
N GLN A 67 6.48 9.86 25.29
CA GLN A 67 6.78 11.11 24.60
C GLN A 67 6.38 12.34 25.42
N LYS A 68 5.21 12.30 26.09
CA LYS A 68 4.76 13.38 26.99
C LYS A 68 5.76 13.58 28.13
N LYS A 69 6.23 12.50 28.77
CA LYS A 69 7.26 12.57 29.83
C LYS A 69 8.60 13.14 29.33
N ILE A 70 9.05 12.74 28.13
CA ILE A 70 10.29 13.27 27.54
C ILE A 70 10.14 14.77 27.22
N GLN A 71 9.02 15.19 26.66
CA GLN A 71 8.77 16.59 26.33
C GLN A 71 8.71 17.48 27.57
N SER A 72 7.96 17.05 28.59
CA SER A 72 7.86 17.75 29.87
C SER A 72 9.24 17.90 30.52
N SER A 73 10.03 16.81 30.58
CA SER A 73 11.40 16.83 31.11
C SER A 73 12.33 17.75 30.30
N ASN A 74 12.26 17.70 28.97
CA ASN A 74 13.07 18.56 28.10
C ASN A 74 12.71 20.04 28.29
N MET A 75 11.43 20.38 28.45
CA MET A 75 10.99 21.75 28.66
C MET A 75 11.48 22.31 30.00
N LEU A 76 11.41 21.52 31.06
CA LEU A 76 11.94 21.88 32.39
C LEU A 76 13.47 22.09 32.32
N ASN A 77 14.19 21.18 31.65
CA ASN A 77 15.63 21.34 31.46
C ASN A 77 15.99 22.60 30.66
N GLN A 78 15.25 22.91 29.60
CA GLN A 78 15.44 24.15 28.84
C GLN A 78 15.19 25.40 29.70
N ALA A 79 14.14 25.42 30.51
CA ALA A 79 13.86 26.51 31.44
C ALA A 79 15.02 26.69 32.46
N ARG A 80 15.50 25.58 33.02
CA ARG A 80 16.65 25.58 33.93
C ARG A 80 17.92 26.12 33.27
N LEU A 81 18.22 25.71 32.04
CA LEU A 81 19.38 26.23 31.29
C LEU A 81 19.26 27.72 30.99
N LYS A 82 18.05 28.21 30.65
CA LYS A 82 17.81 29.65 30.46
C LYS A 82 18.11 30.45 31.74
N VAL A 83 17.66 29.96 32.89
CA VAL A 83 17.95 30.59 34.19
C VAL A 83 19.44 30.59 34.49
N LEU A 84 20.12 29.46 34.27
CA LEU A 84 21.57 29.38 34.48
C LEU A 84 22.32 30.37 33.58
N LYS A 85 21.90 30.49 32.32
CA LYS A 85 22.47 31.46 31.38
C LYS A 85 22.26 32.90 31.86
N VAL A 86 21.04 33.28 32.24
CA VAL A 86 20.76 34.64 32.75
C VAL A 86 21.57 34.95 34.02
N ARG A 87 21.77 33.97 34.90
CA ARG A 87 22.63 34.14 36.09
C ARG A 87 24.09 34.38 35.71
N GLU A 88 24.62 33.62 34.76
CA GLU A 88 25.99 33.78 34.28
C GLU A 88 26.18 35.12 33.57
N ASP A 89 25.22 35.50 32.72
CA ASP A 89 25.18 36.79 32.04
C ASP A 89 25.15 37.94 33.06
N HIS A 90 24.39 37.82 34.15
CA HIS A 90 24.36 38.84 35.20
C HIS A 90 25.70 38.97 35.95
N VAL A 91 26.37 37.85 36.27
CA VAL A 91 27.71 37.89 36.87
C VAL A 91 28.71 38.53 35.92
N ARG A 92 28.64 38.20 34.62
CA ARG A 92 29.49 38.81 33.59
C ARG A 92 29.27 40.32 33.50
N ASN A 93 28.01 40.76 33.52
CA ASN A 93 27.68 42.20 33.52
C ASN A 93 28.27 42.94 34.74
N VAL A 94 28.23 42.35 35.93
CA VAL A 94 28.84 42.94 37.14
C VAL A 94 30.36 43.05 37.01
N LEU A 95 31.02 42.03 36.45
CA LEU A 95 32.47 42.08 36.20
C LEU A 95 32.81 43.14 35.14
N GLU A 96 31.99 43.28 34.11
CA GLU A 96 32.17 44.28 33.06
C GLU A 96 31.94 45.71 33.57
N GLU A 97 30.99 45.93 34.47
CA GLU A 97 30.87 47.18 35.23
C GLU A 97 32.12 47.44 36.10
N GLY A 98 32.68 46.39 36.70
CA GLY A 98 33.97 46.46 37.41
C GLY A 98 35.11 46.92 36.51
N HIS A 99 35.21 46.39 35.29
CA HIS A 99 36.16 46.83 34.27
C HIS A 99 35.96 48.30 33.89
N LYS A 100 34.72 48.74 33.68
CA LYS A 100 34.42 50.15 33.36
C LYS A 100 34.86 51.09 34.48
N ARG A 101 34.57 50.76 35.75
CA ARG A 101 35.02 51.55 36.90
C ARG A 101 36.55 51.55 37.06
N LEU A 102 37.22 50.46 36.68
CA LEU A 102 38.68 50.41 36.69
C LEU A 102 39.29 51.41 35.69
N GLY A 103 38.65 51.59 34.52
CA GLY A 103 39.01 52.63 33.57
C GLY A 103 38.81 54.06 34.09
N GLU A 104 37.87 54.31 35.01
CA GLU A 104 37.71 55.62 35.63
C GLU A 104 38.88 55.97 36.58
N VAL A 105 39.47 54.96 37.23
CA VAL A 105 40.61 55.14 38.15
C VAL A 105 41.87 55.58 37.39
N THR A 106 42.06 55.11 36.15
CA THR A 106 43.23 55.46 35.34
C THR A 106 43.22 56.89 34.83
N ASN A 107 42.05 57.55 34.78
CA ASN A 107 41.95 58.98 34.46
C ASN A 107 42.57 59.88 35.55
N ASN A 108 42.71 59.39 36.79
CA ASN A 108 43.28 60.15 37.90
C ASN A 108 44.81 59.97 37.98
N SER A 109 45.56 60.83 37.27
CA SER A 109 47.03 60.73 37.12
C SER A 109 47.81 60.57 38.43
N SER A 110 47.44 61.27 39.52
CA SER A 110 48.14 61.16 40.82
C SER A 110 47.97 59.79 41.47
N LYS A 111 46.74 59.27 41.55
CA LYS A 111 46.47 57.95 42.16
C LYS A 111 47.00 56.82 41.27
N TYR A 112 46.88 57.00 39.96
CA TYR A 112 47.36 56.04 38.99
C TYR A 112 48.89 55.89 39.01
N GLY A 113 49.63 57.00 39.20
CA GLY A 113 51.09 56.97 39.36
C GLY A 113 51.56 56.14 40.56
N GLU A 114 50.90 56.27 41.72
CA GLU A 114 51.19 55.45 42.91
C GLU A 114 50.89 53.96 42.69
N ILE A 115 49.78 53.67 42.00
CA ILE A 115 49.39 52.29 41.63
C ILE A 115 50.43 51.69 40.69
N LEU A 116 50.81 52.40 39.62
CA LEU A 116 51.84 51.97 38.67
C LEU A 116 53.18 51.70 39.36
N GLN A 117 53.60 52.58 40.27
CA GLN A 117 54.83 52.38 41.05
C GLN A 117 54.80 51.06 41.82
N THR A 118 53.66 50.77 42.45
CA THR A 118 53.45 49.54 43.24
C THR A 118 53.38 48.30 42.35
N LEU A 119 52.72 48.40 41.19
CA LEU A 119 52.64 47.31 40.21
C LEU A 119 54.01 46.93 39.65
N ILE A 120 54.83 47.93 39.30
CA ILE A 120 56.19 47.69 38.82
C ILE A 120 57.02 47.01 39.90
N LEU A 121 57.01 47.54 41.14
CA LEU A 121 57.73 46.91 42.25
C LEU A 121 57.30 45.46 42.49
N GLN A 122 56.00 45.17 42.50
CA GLN A 122 55.49 43.82 42.68
C GLN A 122 55.99 42.86 41.59
N GLY A 123 55.97 43.29 40.33
CA GLY A 123 56.47 42.48 39.23
C GLY A 123 57.99 42.28 39.29
N LEU A 124 58.76 43.28 39.73
CA LEU A 124 60.21 43.17 39.93
C LEU A 124 60.57 42.21 41.07
N PHE A 125 59.80 42.20 42.17
CA PHE A 125 59.94 41.22 43.23
C PHE A 125 59.58 39.80 42.78
N GLN A 126 58.83 39.63 41.70
CA GLN A 126 58.53 38.31 41.14
C GLN A 126 59.58 37.83 40.13
N LEU A 127 60.23 38.77 39.40
CA LEU A 127 61.24 38.45 38.38
C LEU A 127 62.64 38.18 38.96
N PHE A 128 63.09 38.89 40.00
CA PHE A 128 64.44 38.76 40.59
C PHE A 128 65.62 38.82 39.58
N GLU A 129 65.44 39.50 38.44
CA GLU A 129 66.44 39.65 37.37
C GLU A 129 67.10 41.03 37.37
N THR A 130 68.32 41.13 36.83
CA THR A 130 69.08 42.40 36.79
C THR A 130 68.71 43.30 35.62
N ASN A 131 68.25 42.74 34.51
CA ASN A 131 67.84 43.46 33.30
C ASN A 131 66.37 43.19 33.01
N VAL A 132 65.53 44.22 33.18
CA VAL A 132 64.08 44.11 32.96
C VAL A 132 63.62 45.17 31.97
N THR A 133 62.84 44.73 30.99
CA THR A 133 62.19 45.60 30.01
C THR A 133 60.71 45.76 30.36
N ILE A 134 60.21 46.99 30.40
CA ILE A 134 58.83 47.33 30.76
C ILE A 134 58.07 47.71 29.48
N ARG A 135 56.95 47.05 29.24
CA ARG A 135 55.96 47.43 28.22
C ARG A 135 54.77 48.11 28.87
N VAL A 136 54.44 49.27 28.33
CA VAL A 136 53.36 50.16 28.81
C VAL A 136 52.52 50.61 27.63
N ARG A 137 51.38 51.22 27.91
CA ARG A 137 50.60 51.94 26.91
C ARG A 137 51.30 53.25 26.54
N VAL A 138 51.11 53.72 25.31
CA VAL A 138 51.74 54.96 24.79
C VAL A 138 51.47 56.19 25.70
N GLN A 139 50.29 56.27 26.30
CA GLN A 139 49.89 57.38 27.18
C GLN A 139 50.63 57.39 28.53
N ASP A 140 51.12 56.24 28.97
CA ASP A 140 51.67 56.05 30.32
C ASP A 140 53.20 56.14 30.35
N VAL A 141 53.86 56.23 29.18
CA VAL A 141 55.32 56.25 29.04
C VAL A 141 55.95 57.35 29.88
N SER A 142 55.45 58.59 29.75
CA SER A 142 56.00 59.74 30.46
C SER A 142 55.82 59.64 31.98
N LEU A 143 54.74 59.01 32.44
CA LEU A 143 54.50 58.77 33.87
C LEU A 143 55.45 57.70 34.41
N VAL A 144 55.68 56.62 33.67
CA VAL A 144 56.55 55.53 34.09
C VAL A 144 58.01 55.96 34.12
N GLU A 145 58.49 56.72 33.12
CA GLU A 145 59.86 57.25 33.09
C GLU A 145 60.19 58.12 34.33
N GLY A 146 59.24 58.96 34.77
CA GLY A 146 59.39 59.75 35.99
C GLY A 146 59.44 58.92 37.28
N LEU A 147 58.86 57.71 37.27
CA LEU A 147 58.78 56.82 38.44
C LEU A 147 59.97 55.85 38.56
N LEU A 148 60.70 55.60 37.46
CA LEU A 148 61.87 54.70 37.43
C LEU A 148 62.93 54.96 38.52
N PRO A 149 63.41 56.20 38.75
CA PRO A 149 64.45 56.43 39.77
C PRO A 149 63.95 56.08 41.17
N HIS A 150 62.69 56.42 41.46
CA HIS A 150 62.08 56.12 42.75
C HIS A 150 61.89 54.60 42.96
N ILE A 151 61.54 53.86 41.91
CA ILE A 151 61.39 52.40 41.95
C ILE A 151 62.74 51.73 42.22
N ASN A 152 63.80 52.18 41.55
CA ASN A 152 65.16 51.64 41.75
C ASN A 152 65.65 51.84 43.19
N GLU A 153 65.42 53.00 43.79
CA GLU A 153 65.77 53.20 45.21
C GLU A 153 65.00 52.26 46.14
N LYS A 154 63.68 52.12 45.94
CA LYS A 154 62.84 51.23 46.77
C LYS A 154 63.25 49.77 46.62
N TYR A 155 63.53 49.31 45.40
CA TYR A 155 63.97 47.94 45.16
C TYR A 155 65.36 47.68 45.76
N LYS A 156 66.31 48.60 45.58
CA LYS A 156 67.66 48.50 46.14
C LYS A 156 67.65 48.41 47.66
N ARG A 157 66.79 49.19 48.34
CA ARG A 157 66.61 49.09 49.80
C ARG A 157 66.04 47.74 50.26
N ALA A 158 65.14 47.14 49.47
CA ALA A 158 64.47 45.90 49.84
C ALA A 158 65.30 44.63 49.52
N VAL A 159 66.00 44.59 48.38
CA VAL A 159 66.67 43.39 47.85
C VAL A 159 68.20 43.52 47.83
N GLY A 160 68.74 44.73 47.94
CA GLY A 160 70.20 44.96 47.97
C GLY A 160 70.92 44.80 46.63
N ARG A 161 70.19 44.69 45.51
CA ARG A 161 70.74 44.57 44.14
C ARG A 161 70.29 45.74 43.26
N ASP A 162 71.16 46.13 42.33
CA ASP A 162 70.85 47.15 41.32
C ASP A 162 70.13 46.53 40.11
N ILE A 163 69.08 47.19 39.62
CA ILE A 163 68.32 46.80 38.42
C ILE A 163 68.51 47.84 37.32
N HIS A 164 68.70 47.36 36.09
CA HIS A 164 68.58 48.15 34.87
C HIS A 164 67.17 48.00 34.30
N LEU A 165 66.34 49.03 34.50
CA LEU A 165 65.00 49.13 33.93
C LEU A 165 65.06 49.87 32.60
N LYS A 166 64.53 49.27 31.54
CA LYS A 166 64.36 49.92 30.23
C LYS A 166 62.90 49.88 29.82
N VAL A 167 62.37 50.97 29.27
CA VAL A 167 61.03 50.99 28.67
C VAL A 167 61.15 50.58 27.20
N ASP A 168 60.33 49.61 26.77
CA ASP A 168 60.27 49.19 25.37
C ASP A 168 59.62 50.32 24.53
N SER A 169 60.34 50.84 23.55
CA SER A 169 59.88 51.91 22.65
C SER A 169 59.35 51.37 21.31
N GLU A 170 59.48 50.07 21.06
CA GLU A 170 59.10 49.44 19.79
C GLU A 170 57.77 48.66 19.92
N ASN A 171 57.48 48.09 21.10
CA ASN A 171 56.27 47.31 21.35
C ASN A 171 55.48 47.81 22.57
N TYR A 172 54.43 48.60 22.31
CA TYR A 172 53.51 49.09 23.33
C TYR A 172 52.37 48.09 23.60
N LEU A 173 51.73 48.23 24.77
CA LEU A 173 50.47 47.52 25.05
C LEU A 173 49.34 48.01 24.15
N SER A 174 48.34 47.15 23.93
CA SER A 174 47.15 47.50 23.12
C SER A 174 46.47 48.77 23.65
N PRO A 175 46.00 49.68 22.77
CA PRO A 175 45.26 50.86 23.21
C PRO A 175 43.93 50.53 23.90
N ASP A 176 43.40 49.32 23.72
CA ASP A 176 42.15 48.85 24.34
C ASP A 176 42.32 48.48 25.83
N THR A 177 43.57 48.32 26.29
CA THR A 177 43.86 47.98 27.68
C THR A 177 43.66 49.21 28.57
N THR A 178 42.87 49.04 29.63
CA THR A 178 42.56 50.07 30.64
C THR A 178 43.78 50.60 31.38
N GLY A 179 44.88 49.82 31.42
CA GLY A 179 46.20 50.26 31.83
C GLY A 179 47.04 49.18 32.52
N GLY A 180 48.21 49.60 33.02
CA GLY A 180 49.14 48.76 33.79
C GLY A 180 50.41 48.46 33.01
N ILE A 181 51.12 47.40 33.42
CA ILE A 181 52.48 47.12 32.96
C ILE A 181 52.67 45.64 32.66
N GLU A 182 53.46 45.37 31.64
CA GLU A 182 53.98 44.04 31.33
C GLU A 182 55.52 44.07 31.46
N LEU A 183 56.08 43.15 32.22
CA LEU A 183 57.52 43.06 32.45
C LEU A 183 58.08 41.87 31.67
N LEU A 184 59.21 42.10 31.01
CA LEU A 184 59.94 41.11 30.23
C LEU A 184 61.36 41.02 30.73
N ALA A 185 61.82 39.79 30.98
CA ALA A 185 63.19 39.50 31.33
C ALA A 185 63.82 38.50 30.35
N GLN A 186 65.15 38.44 30.35
CA GLN A 186 65.94 37.48 29.56
C GLN A 186 65.56 37.48 28.05
N GLN A 187 65.54 38.68 27.43
CA GLN A 187 65.17 38.87 26.02
C GLN A 187 63.76 38.32 25.68
N GLY A 188 62.81 38.42 26.61
CA GLY A 188 61.40 38.07 26.39
C GLY A 188 61.03 36.62 26.70
N LYS A 189 61.94 35.81 27.27
CA LYS A 189 61.62 34.43 27.69
C LYS A 189 60.68 34.38 28.89
N ILE A 190 60.81 35.34 29.82
CA ILE A 190 59.97 35.43 31.01
C ILE A 190 59.12 36.69 30.88
N LYS A 191 57.80 36.51 30.88
CA LYS A 191 56.80 37.56 30.76
C LYS A 191 55.90 37.57 31.99
N ILE A 192 55.80 38.71 32.66
CA ILE A 192 54.82 38.94 33.72
C ILE A 192 53.83 39.98 33.25
N ASN A 193 52.58 39.56 33.06
CA ASN A 193 51.48 40.45 32.77
C ASN A 193 50.88 40.95 34.09
N ASN A 194 51.17 42.21 34.45
CA ASN A 194 50.62 42.87 35.64
C ASN A 194 49.72 44.05 35.24
N THR A 195 48.98 43.88 34.14
CA THR A 195 47.93 44.82 33.73
C THR A 195 46.76 44.80 34.70
N LEU A 196 46.02 45.90 34.76
CA LEU A 196 44.85 46.00 35.63
C LEU A 196 43.76 44.98 35.27
N GLU A 197 43.61 44.68 33.97
CA GLU A 197 42.70 43.64 33.46
C GLU A 197 43.11 42.24 33.89
N ALA A 198 44.37 41.84 33.68
CA ALA A 198 44.83 40.51 34.09
C ALA A 198 44.65 40.28 35.59
N ARG A 199 44.86 41.31 36.41
CA ARG A 199 44.61 41.25 37.86
C ARG A 199 43.13 41.11 38.18
N LEU A 200 42.27 41.90 37.53
CA LEU A 200 40.83 41.82 37.73
C LEU A 200 40.32 40.44 37.32
N GLU A 201 40.82 39.88 36.22
CA GLU A 201 40.49 38.54 35.76
C GLU A 201 40.89 37.47 36.81
N LEU A 202 42.13 37.52 37.31
CA LEU A 202 42.62 36.62 38.37
C LEU A 202 41.80 36.71 39.66
N ILE A 203 41.47 37.94 40.10
CA ILE A 203 40.66 38.17 41.29
C ILE A 203 39.23 37.72 41.04
N SER A 204 38.67 38.02 39.86
CA SER A 204 37.30 37.66 39.50
C SER A 204 37.12 36.15 39.55
N ALA A 205 38.06 35.36 38.99
CA ALA A 205 38.02 33.90 39.04
C ALA A 205 37.96 33.36 40.48
N GLN A 206 38.66 33.99 41.43
CA GLN A 206 38.66 33.59 42.85
C GLN A 206 37.41 34.08 43.60
N LEU A 207 36.88 35.24 43.23
CA LEU A 207 35.74 35.88 43.90
C LEU A 207 34.39 35.50 43.29
N VAL A 208 34.32 34.88 42.11
CA VAL A 208 33.05 34.43 41.50
C VAL A 208 32.16 33.66 42.48
N PRO A 209 32.65 32.71 43.30
CA PRO A 209 31.82 32.03 44.28
C PRO A 209 31.22 32.97 45.33
N GLN A 210 31.99 33.97 45.77
CA GLN A 210 31.55 34.96 46.76
C GLN A 210 30.55 35.94 46.15
N ILE A 211 30.83 36.45 44.95
CA ILE A 211 29.94 37.33 44.16
C ILE A 211 28.61 36.61 43.91
N ARG A 212 28.64 35.35 43.49
CA ARG A 212 27.44 34.54 43.27
C ARG A 212 26.62 34.37 44.55
N THR A 213 27.30 34.15 45.69
CA THR A 213 26.66 34.02 46.99
C THR A 213 26.06 35.35 47.47
N ALA A 214 26.70 36.48 47.17
CA ALA A 214 26.22 37.81 47.52
C ALA A 214 25.02 38.24 46.67
N LEU A 215 25.06 37.99 45.35
CA LEU A 215 24.00 38.37 44.41
C LEU A 215 22.75 37.49 44.54
N PHE A 216 22.94 36.17 44.67
CA PHE A 216 21.83 35.21 44.60
C PHE A 216 21.54 34.52 45.94
N GLY A 217 22.29 34.84 47.00
CA GLY A 217 22.16 34.22 48.32
C GLY A 217 22.82 32.85 48.44
N ARG A 218 23.03 32.39 49.69
CA ARG A 218 23.58 31.05 49.99
C ARG A 218 22.61 29.92 49.62
N ASN A 219 21.30 30.20 49.62
CA ASN A 219 20.27 29.17 49.54
C ASN A 219 19.65 29.10 48.15
N ILE A 220 20.39 28.48 47.24
CA ILE A 220 19.99 28.24 45.85
C ILE A 220 18.65 27.48 45.78
N LYS A 221 18.31 26.68 46.80
CA LYS A 221 17.08 25.87 46.88
C LYS A 221 15.79 26.67 46.82
N LEU A 222 15.71 27.83 47.49
CA LEU A 222 14.47 28.62 47.53
C LEU A 222 14.18 29.31 46.19
N MET A 223 15.23 29.82 45.54
CA MET A 223 15.10 30.44 44.22
C MET A 223 14.88 29.40 43.12
N ILE A 224 15.53 28.24 43.22
CA ILE A 224 15.23 27.09 42.34
C ILE A 224 13.78 26.65 42.57
N ALA A 225 13.29 26.57 43.81
CA ALA A 225 11.92 26.17 44.10
C ALA A 225 10.88 27.13 43.50
N LEU A 226 11.12 28.45 43.56
CA LEU A 226 10.24 29.45 42.92
C LEU A 226 10.24 29.33 41.40
N ILE A 227 11.40 29.06 40.80
CA ILE A 227 11.54 28.85 39.35
C ILE A 227 10.91 27.53 38.93
N ASP A 228 11.10 26.47 39.72
CA ASP A 228 10.47 25.18 39.50
C ASP A 228 8.96 25.29 39.67
N GLN A 229 8.46 26.13 40.59
CA GLN A 229 7.03 26.40 40.75
C GLN A 229 6.45 27.14 39.55
N GLU A 230 7.07 28.26 39.11
CA GLU A 230 6.60 29.01 37.95
C GLU A 230 6.76 28.22 36.64
N ALA A 231 7.80 27.38 36.55
CA ALA A 231 7.98 26.44 35.45
C ALA A 231 6.91 25.33 35.49
N ASN A 232 6.59 24.78 36.67
CA ASN A 232 5.55 23.78 36.81
C ASN A 232 4.16 24.34 36.46
N GLU A 233 3.83 25.58 36.86
CA GLU A 233 2.58 26.22 36.47
C GLU A 233 2.48 26.39 34.94
N LYS A 234 3.56 26.82 34.28
CA LYS A 234 3.60 26.90 32.81
C LYS A 234 3.58 25.53 32.14
N VAL A 235 4.20 24.52 32.74
CA VAL A 235 4.13 23.13 32.28
C VAL A 235 2.70 22.62 32.39
N GLU A 236 2.00 22.86 33.50
CA GLU A 236 0.60 22.50 33.69
C GLU A 236 -0.31 23.19 32.66
N GLU A 237 -0.15 24.50 32.43
CA GLU A 237 -0.91 25.20 31.38
C GLU A 237 -0.67 24.61 29.98
N ILE A 238 0.58 24.22 29.68
CA ILE A 238 0.94 23.60 28.40
C ILE A 238 0.39 22.18 28.33
N GLU A 239 0.41 21.42 29.42
CA GLU A 239 -0.17 20.07 29.49
C GLU A 239 -1.68 20.11 29.26
N VAL A 240 -2.41 21.05 29.88
CA VAL A 240 -3.85 21.22 29.64
C VAL A 240 -4.14 21.56 28.18
N LYS A 241 -3.43 22.53 27.59
CA LYS A 241 -3.59 22.89 26.17
C LYS A 241 -3.23 21.74 25.23
N MET A 242 -2.17 20.99 25.55
CA MET A 242 -1.79 19.81 24.78
C MET A 242 -2.83 18.70 24.89
N ASP A 243 -3.42 18.46 26.06
CA ASP A 243 -4.44 17.44 26.27
C ASP A 243 -5.75 17.81 25.55
N GLU A 244 -6.11 19.10 25.51
CA GLU A 244 -7.21 19.63 24.70
C GLU A 244 -6.96 19.43 23.20
N GLU A 245 -5.80 19.87 22.69
CA GLU A 245 -5.42 19.65 21.29
C GLU A 245 -5.37 18.15 20.93
N PHE A 246 -4.85 17.33 21.83
CA PHE A 246 -4.78 15.89 21.65
C PHE A 246 -6.18 15.29 21.58
N THR A 247 -7.10 15.75 22.42
CA THR A 247 -8.50 15.30 22.40
C THR A 247 -9.19 15.67 21.10
N ILE A 248 -8.96 16.89 20.58
CA ILE A 248 -9.48 17.32 19.28
C ILE A 248 -8.91 16.44 18.16
N LYS A 249 -7.57 16.29 18.08
CA LYS A 249 -6.91 15.45 17.06
C LYS A 249 -7.32 13.98 17.16
N LYS A 250 -7.47 13.44 18.37
CA LYS A 250 -7.96 12.08 18.61
C LYS A 250 -9.36 11.91 18.02
N ASN A 251 -10.27 12.84 18.29
CA ASN A 251 -11.63 12.80 17.75
C ASN A 251 -11.63 12.91 16.23
N GLU A 252 -10.82 13.79 15.64
CA GLU A 252 -10.68 13.90 14.18
C GLU A 252 -10.14 12.62 13.54
N ILE A 253 -9.11 12.00 14.13
CA ILE A 253 -8.53 10.73 13.66
C ILE A 253 -9.57 9.62 13.74
N VAL A 254 -10.28 9.51 14.87
CA VAL A 254 -11.33 8.50 15.07
C VAL A 254 -12.45 8.70 14.05
N GLN A 255 -12.91 9.92 13.83
CA GLN A 255 -13.95 10.19 12.83
C GLN A 255 -13.48 9.85 11.40
N ARG A 256 -12.24 10.21 11.05
CA ARG A 256 -11.65 9.87 9.75
C ARG A 256 -11.52 8.35 9.55
N GLU A 257 -11.09 7.62 10.57
CA GLU A 257 -11.00 6.15 10.52
C GLU A 257 -12.38 5.51 10.38
N ILE A 258 -13.38 5.97 11.14
CA ILE A 258 -14.77 5.49 11.02
C ILE A 258 -15.28 5.71 9.59
N LEU A 259 -15.02 6.88 9.00
CA LEU A 259 -15.46 7.18 7.63
C LEU A 259 -14.78 6.27 6.60
N LEU A 260 -13.45 6.06 6.71
CA LEU A 260 -12.70 5.14 5.85
C LEU A 260 -13.17 3.69 5.98
N ILE A 261 -13.45 3.25 7.20
CA ILE A 261 -13.98 1.92 7.48
C ILE A 261 -15.36 1.76 6.83
N ASN A 262 -16.25 2.73 6.99
CA ASN A 262 -17.59 2.70 6.39
C ASN A 262 -17.54 2.70 4.86
N GLU A 263 -16.66 3.49 4.24
CA GLU A 263 -16.46 3.46 2.79
C GLU A 263 -15.96 2.09 2.30
N LYS A 264 -15.02 1.47 3.03
CA LYS A 264 -14.54 0.11 2.72
C LYS A 264 -15.65 -0.92 2.83
N TYR A 265 -16.45 -0.87 3.91
CA TYR A 265 -17.60 -1.76 4.08
C TYR A 265 -18.60 -1.60 2.94
N ARG A 266 -18.94 -0.37 2.56
CA ARG A 266 -19.87 -0.10 1.45
C ARG A 266 -19.37 -0.68 0.13
N LYS A 267 -18.09 -0.46 -0.22
CA LYS A 267 -17.49 -1.04 -1.44
C LYS A 267 -17.51 -2.57 -1.42
N MET A 268 -17.23 -3.16 -0.26
CA MET A 268 -17.26 -4.61 -0.08
C MET A 268 -18.69 -5.16 -0.23
N GLU A 269 -19.69 -4.50 0.34
CA GLU A 269 -21.11 -4.87 0.16
C GLU A 269 -21.54 -4.79 -1.32
N GLU A 270 -21.13 -3.73 -2.04
CA GLU A 270 -21.42 -3.59 -3.47
C GLU A 270 -20.75 -4.71 -4.29
N GLN A 271 -19.51 -5.09 -3.95
CA GLN A 271 -18.82 -6.22 -4.58
C GLN A 271 -19.51 -7.55 -4.31
N VAL A 272 -19.92 -7.81 -3.06
CA VAL A 272 -20.63 -9.04 -2.69
C VAL A 272 -21.97 -9.12 -3.44
N LYS A 273 -22.76 -8.04 -3.46
CA LYS A 273 -24.02 -7.99 -4.22
C LYS A 273 -23.83 -8.26 -5.71
N MET A 274 -22.78 -7.69 -6.30
CA MET A 274 -22.44 -7.92 -7.70
C MET A 274 -22.04 -9.39 -7.93
N GLN A 275 -21.23 -9.96 -7.04
CA GLN A 275 -20.80 -11.35 -7.12
C GLN A 275 -21.96 -12.32 -6.96
N ASP A 276 -22.88 -12.07 -6.02
CA ASP A 276 -24.09 -12.86 -5.83
C ASP A 276 -24.96 -12.82 -7.09
N SER A 277 -25.19 -11.63 -7.67
CA SER A 277 -25.95 -11.50 -8.92
C SER A 277 -25.32 -12.26 -10.09
N ILE A 278 -24.00 -12.23 -10.21
CA ILE A 278 -23.25 -13.00 -11.22
C ILE A 278 -23.41 -14.51 -10.96
N GLN A 279 -23.27 -14.95 -9.71
CA GLN A 279 -23.42 -16.36 -9.35
C GLN A 279 -24.84 -16.87 -9.61
N THR A 280 -25.87 -16.11 -9.20
CA THR A 280 -27.27 -16.46 -9.48
C THR A 280 -27.53 -16.54 -10.98
N SER A 281 -27.01 -15.58 -11.76
CA SER A 281 -27.16 -15.57 -13.21
C SER A 281 -26.44 -16.75 -13.88
N ASN A 282 -25.23 -17.07 -13.42
CA ASN A 282 -24.47 -18.23 -13.90
C ASN A 282 -25.19 -19.53 -13.58
N MET A 283 -25.72 -19.68 -12.37
CA MET A 283 -26.47 -20.86 -11.96
C MET A 283 -27.76 -21.03 -12.78
N TYR A 284 -28.51 -19.94 -13.00
CA TYR A 284 -29.68 -19.94 -13.88
C TYR A 284 -29.33 -20.36 -15.31
N ASN A 285 -28.27 -19.79 -15.88
CA ASN A 285 -27.79 -20.12 -17.22
C ASN A 285 -27.32 -21.58 -17.31
N GLN A 286 -26.66 -22.11 -16.28
CA GLN A 286 -26.26 -23.52 -16.22
C GLN A 286 -27.47 -24.46 -16.19
N VAL A 287 -28.49 -24.17 -15.37
CA VAL A 287 -29.73 -24.96 -15.34
C VAL A 287 -30.43 -24.90 -16.70
N LYS A 288 -30.50 -23.70 -17.30
CA LYS A 288 -31.12 -23.52 -18.62
C LYS A 288 -30.36 -24.26 -19.72
N LEU A 289 -29.03 -24.28 -19.69
CA LEU A 289 -28.21 -25.03 -20.64
C LEU A 289 -28.47 -26.53 -20.49
N LYS A 290 -28.46 -27.07 -19.26
CA LYS A 290 -28.78 -28.47 -18.99
C LYS A 290 -30.19 -28.85 -19.49
N LEU A 291 -31.16 -27.97 -19.31
CA LEU A 291 -32.52 -28.18 -19.85
C LEU A 291 -32.52 -28.26 -21.37
N LEU A 292 -31.83 -27.34 -22.06
CA LEU A 292 -31.72 -27.33 -23.51
C LEU A 292 -30.95 -28.55 -24.04
N GLU A 293 -29.91 -28.99 -23.33
CA GLU A 293 -29.18 -30.21 -23.63
C GLU A 293 -30.09 -31.45 -23.53
N ALA A 294 -30.87 -31.57 -22.45
CA ALA A 294 -31.83 -32.66 -22.30
C ALA A 294 -32.90 -32.64 -23.41
N GLN A 295 -33.44 -31.48 -23.75
CA GLN A 295 -34.38 -31.33 -24.88
C GLN A 295 -33.74 -31.75 -26.21
N ASN A 296 -32.49 -31.34 -26.47
CA ASN A 296 -31.78 -31.73 -27.68
C ASN A 296 -31.48 -33.23 -27.73
N GLN A 297 -31.13 -33.86 -26.61
CA GLN A 297 -30.96 -35.30 -26.53
C GLN A 297 -32.25 -36.04 -26.91
N GLN A 298 -33.41 -35.55 -26.45
CA GLN A 298 -34.71 -36.12 -26.81
C GLN A 298 -35.02 -35.97 -28.30
N ILE A 299 -34.70 -34.81 -28.91
CA ILE A 299 -34.85 -34.64 -30.37
C ILE A 299 -33.92 -35.60 -31.13
N GLN A 300 -32.66 -35.74 -30.70
CA GLN A 300 -31.72 -36.67 -31.35
C GLN A 300 -32.19 -38.11 -31.25
N PHE A 301 -32.78 -38.50 -30.12
CA PHE A 301 -33.40 -39.81 -29.95
C PHE A 301 -34.52 -40.03 -30.98
N LEU A 302 -35.46 -39.08 -31.11
CA LEU A 302 -36.54 -39.17 -32.11
C LEU A 302 -36.01 -39.23 -33.55
N LEU A 303 -34.97 -38.46 -33.87
CA LEU A 303 -34.34 -38.51 -35.20
C LEU A 303 -33.65 -39.85 -35.45
N SER A 304 -33.08 -40.48 -34.41
CA SER A 304 -32.49 -41.82 -34.52
C SER A 304 -33.54 -42.89 -34.78
N GLU A 305 -34.72 -42.77 -34.17
CA GLU A 305 -35.85 -43.67 -34.38
C GLU A 305 -36.42 -43.51 -35.80
N LEU A 306 -36.55 -42.27 -36.29
CA LEU A 306 -36.95 -41.98 -37.67
C LEU A 306 -35.95 -42.54 -38.69
N ARG A 307 -34.65 -42.45 -38.41
CA ARG A 307 -33.62 -43.09 -39.26
C ARG A 307 -33.75 -44.61 -39.26
N LYS A 308 -34.07 -45.21 -38.13
CA LYS A 308 -34.30 -46.66 -38.03
C LYS A 308 -35.51 -47.09 -38.88
N GLN A 309 -36.63 -46.36 -38.78
CA GLN A 309 -37.82 -46.59 -39.61
C GLN A 309 -37.54 -46.40 -41.12
N LEU A 310 -36.75 -45.40 -41.50
CA LEU A 310 -36.31 -45.23 -42.89
C LEU A 310 -35.39 -46.37 -43.35
N GLY A 311 -34.56 -46.89 -42.46
CA GLY A 311 -33.76 -48.09 -42.72
C GLY A 311 -34.62 -49.33 -42.96
N GLU A 312 -35.76 -49.47 -42.30
CA GLU A 312 -36.73 -50.54 -42.57
C GLU A 312 -37.36 -50.40 -43.96
N ILE A 313 -37.74 -49.18 -44.36
CA ILE A 313 -38.25 -48.88 -45.71
C ILE A 313 -37.18 -49.13 -46.79
N ALA A 314 -35.91 -48.89 -46.49
CA ALA A 314 -34.81 -49.19 -47.40
C ALA A 314 -34.58 -50.69 -47.63
N ASN A 315 -35.08 -51.55 -46.73
CA ASN A 315 -35.01 -53.00 -46.88
C ASN A 315 -36.25 -53.59 -47.61
N ASP A 316 -37.26 -52.78 -47.92
CA ASP A 316 -38.45 -53.23 -48.66
C ASP A 316 -38.15 -53.37 -50.17
N ALA A 317 -38.16 -54.61 -50.66
CA ALA A 317 -37.74 -54.98 -52.02
C ALA A 317 -38.61 -54.40 -53.16
N GLU A 318 -39.87 -54.02 -52.90
CA GLU A 318 -40.78 -53.52 -53.95
C GLU A 318 -40.77 -52.00 -54.11
N LYS A 319 -40.54 -51.24 -53.04
CA LYS A 319 -40.68 -49.76 -53.03
C LYS A 319 -39.35 -49.03 -53.14
N TYR A 320 -38.28 -49.62 -52.60
CA TYR A 320 -36.95 -49.02 -52.63
C TYR A 320 -36.39 -48.84 -54.06
N PRO A 321 -36.60 -49.75 -55.04
CA PRO A 321 -36.15 -49.57 -56.43
C PRO A 321 -36.72 -48.30 -57.10
N ASP A 322 -38.02 -48.05 -56.97
CA ASP A 322 -38.67 -46.85 -57.54
C ASP A 322 -38.17 -45.55 -56.87
N ILE A 323 -37.91 -45.59 -55.56
CA ILE A 323 -37.32 -44.46 -54.83
C ILE A 323 -35.88 -44.21 -55.32
N LEU A 324 -35.09 -45.26 -55.51
CA LEU A 324 -33.71 -45.18 -55.97
C LEU A 324 -33.63 -44.66 -57.41
N GLU A 325 -34.52 -45.10 -58.29
CA GLU A 325 -34.67 -44.60 -59.66
C GLU A 325 -34.92 -43.08 -59.67
N LYS A 326 -35.86 -42.61 -58.84
CA LYS A 326 -36.18 -41.17 -58.71
C LYS A 326 -35.02 -40.37 -58.13
N LEU A 327 -34.30 -40.91 -57.14
CA LEU A 327 -33.13 -40.26 -56.54
C LEU A 327 -31.96 -40.12 -57.52
N LEU A 328 -31.76 -41.15 -58.36
CA LEU A 328 -30.79 -41.16 -59.44
C LEU A 328 -31.13 -40.11 -60.50
N LEU A 329 -32.36 -40.12 -61.00
CA LEU A 329 -32.86 -39.14 -61.97
C LEU A 329 -32.71 -37.70 -61.44
N GLN A 330 -33.21 -37.42 -60.23
CA GLN A 330 -33.11 -36.08 -59.64
C GLN A 330 -31.66 -35.62 -59.46
N GLY A 331 -30.76 -36.56 -59.18
CA GLY A 331 -29.35 -36.26 -59.04
C GLY A 331 -28.64 -35.99 -60.38
N ILE A 332 -28.95 -36.76 -61.42
CA ILE A 332 -28.43 -36.57 -62.78
C ILE A 332 -28.94 -35.24 -63.37
N TYR A 333 -30.24 -34.94 -63.22
CA TYR A 333 -30.82 -33.65 -63.61
C TYR A 333 -30.17 -32.46 -62.91
N ARG A 334 -29.64 -32.65 -61.70
CA ARG A 334 -28.97 -31.58 -60.95
C ARG A 334 -27.49 -31.43 -61.31
N LEU A 335 -26.85 -32.47 -61.82
CA LEU A 335 -25.46 -32.44 -62.28
C LEU A 335 -25.33 -31.88 -63.70
N LEU A 336 -26.29 -32.17 -64.60
CA LEU A 336 -26.29 -31.67 -65.99
C LEU A 336 -24.96 -31.91 -66.73
N GLU A 337 -24.29 -33.02 -66.43
CA GLU A 337 -23.01 -33.40 -67.03
C GLU A 337 -23.13 -34.74 -67.78
N PRO A 338 -22.38 -34.92 -68.88
CA PRO A 338 -22.46 -36.13 -69.70
C PRO A 338 -21.74 -37.33 -69.08
N ASP A 339 -20.74 -37.12 -68.22
CA ASP A 339 -19.99 -38.19 -67.55
C ASP A 339 -20.24 -38.13 -66.03
N VAL A 340 -20.99 -39.09 -65.49
CA VAL A 340 -21.39 -39.12 -64.07
C VAL A 340 -20.85 -40.36 -63.36
N ARG A 341 -20.22 -40.16 -62.20
CA ARG A 341 -19.81 -41.23 -61.30
C ARG A 341 -20.78 -41.40 -60.14
N ILE A 342 -21.17 -42.65 -59.90
CA ILE A 342 -22.15 -43.01 -58.89
C ILE A 342 -21.48 -43.78 -57.75
N ARG A 343 -21.73 -43.32 -56.51
CA ARG A 343 -21.41 -44.06 -55.29
C ARG A 343 -22.70 -44.53 -54.63
N VAL A 344 -22.77 -45.84 -54.42
CA VAL A 344 -23.90 -46.54 -53.81
C VAL A 344 -23.40 -47.36 -52.63
N ARG A 345 -24.32 -47.87 -51.81
CA ARG A 345 -24.04 -48.86 -50.76
C ARG A 345 -23.80 -50.23 -51.39
N GLU A 346 -22.96 -51.05 -50.74
CA GLU A 346 -22.61 -52.40 -51.21
C GLU A 346 -23.83 -53.32 -51.40
N ASN A 347 -24.81 -53.25 -50.50
CA ASN A 347 -26.06 -54.03 -50.59
C ASN A 347 -26.97 -53.58 -51.75
N ASP A 348 -26.84 -52.35 -52.21
CA ASP A 348 -27.74 -51.74 -53.21
C ASP A 348 -27.17 -51.89 -54.64
N LEU A 349 -25.97 -52.47 -54.79
CA LEU A 349 -25.26 -52.56 -56.07
C LEU A 349 -26.05 -53.39 -57.10
N ASN A 350 -26.60 -54.53 -56.69
CA ASN A 350 -27.40 -55.40 -57.56
C ASN A 350 -28.69 -54.70 -58.04
N LEU A 351 -29.35 -53.95 -57.16
CA LEU A 351 -30.57 -53.20 -57.49
C LEU A 351 -30.27 -52.03 -58.44
N VAL A 352 -29.14 -51.34 -58.25
CA VAL A 352 -28.74 -50.24 -59.15
C VAL A 352 -28.39 -50.74 -60.54
N GLU A 353 -27.74 -51.90 -60.67
CA GLU A 353 -27.44 -52.51 -61.98
C GLU A 353 -28.69 -52.88 -62.77
N GLU A 354 -29.76 -53.35 -62.12
CA GLU A 354 -31.05 -53.61 -62.77
C GLU A 354 -31.79 -52.34 -63.20
N ILE A 355 -31.64 -51.24 -62.44
CA ILE A 355 -32.38 -49.98 -62.66
C ILE A 355 -31.64 -49.04 -63.63
N LEU A 356 -30.31 -49.14 -63.73
CA LEU A 356 -29.45 -48.36 -64.61
C LEU A 356 -29.94 -48.25 -66.07
N PRO A 357 -30.32 -49.34 -66.77
CA PRO A 357 -30.78 -49.23 -68.16
C PRO A 357 -32.07 -48.41 -68.30
N THR A 358 -33.01 -48.55 -67.36
CA THR A 358 -34.27 -47.79 -67.34
C THR A 358 -34.03 -46.29 -67.10
N VAL A 359 -33.06 -45.96 -66.24
CA VAL A 359 -32.66 -44.56 -65.95
C VAL A 359 -31.95 -43.94 -67.15
N ILE A 360 -31.06 -44.67 -67.83
CA ILE A 360 -30.37 -44.20 -69.04
C ILE A 360 -31.39 -43.87 -70.13
N GLU A 361 -32.38 -44.73 -70.37
CA GLU A 361 -33.43 -44.48 -71.38
C GLU A 361 -34.25 -43.21 -71.07
N LYS A 362 -34.57 -42.97 -69.79
CA LYS A 362 -35.30 -41.76 -69.35
C LYS A 362 -34.42 -40.49 -69.40
N CYS A 363 -33.12 -40.61 -69.14
CA CYS A 363 -32.16 -39.51 -69.22
C CYS A 363 -31.85 -39.11 -70.67
N GLU A 364 -31.69 -40.09 -71.58
CA GLU A 364 -31.40 -39.84 -72.99
C GLU A 364 -32.51 -39.05 -73.68
N LYS A 365 -33.77 -39.28 -73.30
CA LYS A 365 -34.93 -38.52 -73.79
C LYS A 365 -34.92 -37.05 -73.39
N SER A 366 -34.16 -36.68 -72.34
CA SER A 366 -34.27 -35.36 -71.69
C SER A 366 -32.99 -34.52 -71.79
N ILE A 367 -31.79 -35.11 -71.72
CA ILE A 367 -30.50 -34.38 -71.63
C ILE A 367 -29.45 -34.83 -72.67
N GLY A 368 -29.68 -35.93 -73.40
CA GLY A 368 -28.71 -36.53 -74.36
C GLY A 368 -27.90 -37.69 -73.77
N LYS A 369 -26.89 -38.20 -74.49
CA LYS A 369 -26.09 -39.37 -74.07
C LYS A 369 -25.32 -39.10 -72.77
N VAL A 370 -25.59 -39.89 -71.73
CA VAL A 370 -24.89 -39.83 -70.45
C VAL A 370 -24.12 -41.14 -70.22
N ASN A 371 -22.83 -41.04 -69.96
CA ASN A 371 -21.99 -42.16 -69.52
C ASN A 371 -22.03 -42.22 -68.00
N ILE A 372 -22.48 -43.35 -67.46
CA ILE A 372 -22.59 -43.58 -66.03
C ILE A 372 -21.56 -44.64 -65.60
N GLU A 373 -20.65 -44.26 -64.70
CA GLU A 373 -19.64 -45.16 -64.11
C GLU A 373 -19.95 -45.39 -62.62
N ILE A 374 -19.98 -46.64 -62.16
CA ILE A 374 -20.06 -46.94 -60.72
C ILE A 374 -18.64 -46.85 -60.13
N ASP A 375 -18.46 -46.00 -59.12
CA ASP A 375 -17.16 -45.79 -58.45
C ASP A 375 -16.89 -46.90 -57.42
N SER A 376 -15.63 -47.32 -57.28
CA SER A 376 -15.22 -48.45 -56.41
C SER A 376 -15.15 -48.09 -54.92
N LYS A 377 -15.48 -46.84 -54.55
CA LYS A 377 -15.63 -46.37 -53.17
C LYS A 377 -17.10 -46.35 -52.76
N PHE A 378 -17.51 -47.35 -51.99
CA PHE A 378 -18.86 -47.47 -51.43
C PHE A 378 -19.19 -46.37 -50.40
N LEU A 379 -20.49 -46.13 -50.20
CA LEU A 379 -21.00 -45.31 -49.11
C LEU A 379 -20.74 -45.98 -47.75
N SER A 380 -20.66 -45.16 -46.69
CA SER A 380 -20.45 -45.66 -45.31
C SER A 380 -21.50 -46.70 -44.91
N SER A 381 -21.08 -47.77 -44.22
CA SER A 381 -21.92 -48.90 -43.82
C SER A 381 -23.12 -48.53 -42.94
N CYS A 382 -23.08 -47.35 -42.31
CA CYS A 382 -24.11 -46.78 -41.45
C CYS A 382 -25.13 -45.89 -42.21
N SER A 383 -25.00 -45.72 -43.53
CA SER A 383 -25.97 -44.94 -44.29
C SER A 383 -27.26 -45.72 -44.53
N THR A 384 -28.41 -45.05 -44.35
CA THR A 384 -29.76 -45.62 -44.56
C THR A 384 -30.12 -45.80 -46.04
N GLY A 385 -29.18 -45.52 -46.96
CA GLY A 385 -29.32 -45.77 -48.40
C GLY A 385 -29.27 -44.50 -49.27
N GLY A 386 -29.56 -44.69 -50.55
CA GLY A 386 -29.55 -43.64 -51.58
C GLY A 386 -28.21 -43.48 -52.28
N VAL A 387 -28.09 -42.42 -53.07
CA VAL A 387 -27.02 -42.30 -54.07
C VAL A 387 -26.26 -40.98 -53.92
N LYS A 388 -24.94 -41.08 -54.01
CA LYS A 388 -24.06 -39.90 -54.11
C LYS A 388 -23.47 -39.85 -55.51
N LEU A 389 -23.75 -38.77 -56.22
CA LEU A 389 -23.30 -38.56 -57.59
C LEU A 389 -22.19 -37.53 -57.62
N SER A 390 -21.18 -37.79 -58.43
CA SER A 390 -20.06 -36.88 -58.64
C SER A 390 -19.72 -36.76 -60.13
N SER A 391 -19.27 -35.57 -60.52
CA SER A 391 -18.63 -35.35 -61.82
C SER A 391 -17.40 -36.26 -62.01
N ARG A 392 -17.02 -36.58 -63.26
CA ARG A 392 -15.78 -37.30 -63.60
C ARG A 392 -14.52 -36.73 -62.93
N CYS A 393 -14.48 -35.41 -62.71
CA CYS A 393 -13.37 -34.71 -62.05
C CYS A 393 -13.54 -34.58 -60.52
N GLY A 394 -14.65 -35.03 -59.94
CA GLY A 394 -14.93 -34.99 -58.50
C GLY A 394 -15.22 -33.61 -57.89
N LYS A 395 -15.29 -32.55 -58.71
CA LYS A 395 -15.48 -31.16 -58.25
C LYS A 395 -16.90 -30.83 -57.78
N ILE A 396 -17.92 -31.39 -58.44
CA ILE A 396 -19.33 -31.21 -58.08
C ILE A 396 -19.84 -32.52 -57.50
N ILE A 397 -20.42 -32.45 -56.30
CA ILE A 397 -20.92 -33.60 -55.56
C ILE A 397 -22.37 -33.33 -55.17
N VAL A 398 -23.29 -34.14 -55.71
CA VAL A 398 -24.70 -34.11 -55.31
C VAL A 398 -24.93 -35.29 -54.38
N ASN A 399 -25.19 -34.98 -53.10
CA ASN A 399 -25.47 -35.97 -52.08
C ASN A 399 -26.98 -36.19 -51.97
N ASN A 400 -27.49 -37.21 -52.65
CA ASN A 400 -28.90 -37.60 -52.63
C ASN A 400 -29.15 -38.81 -51.72
N THR A 401 -28.31 -39.01 -50.70
CA THR A 401 -28.58 -40.03 -49.68
C THR A 401 -29.82 -39.68 -48.86
N LEU A 402 -30.51 -40.72 -48.38
CA LEU A 402 -31.68 -40.55 -47.53
C LEU A 402 -31.30 -39.81 -46.24
N ASP A 403 -30.14 -40.09 -45.66
CA ASP A 403 -29.62 -39.39 -44.49
C ASP A 403 -29.46 -37.87 -44.71
N SER A 404 -28.95 -37.46 -45.87
CA SER A 404 -28.76 -36.04 -46.19
C SER A 404 -30.09 -35.31 -46.34
N ARG A 405 -31.11 -36.00 -46.88
CA ARG A 405 -32.47 -35.47 -46.98
C ARG A 405 -33.15 -35.39 -45.63
N VAL A 406 -32.98 -36.39 -44.77
CA VAL A 406 -33.47 -36.35 -43.39
C VAL A 406 -32.83 -35.20 -42.62
N THR A 407 -31.53 -34.97 -42.78
CA THR A 407 -30.86 -33.81 -42.16
C THR A 407 -31.38 -32.48 -42.69
N LEU A 408 -31.67 -32.38 -44.00
CA LEU A 408 -32.20 -31.17 -44.60
C LEU A 408 -33.64 -30.90 -44.15
N VAL A 409 -34.51 -31.91 -44.19
CA VAL A 409 -35.90 -31.84 -43.73
C VAL A 409 -35.95 -31.59 -42.23
N SER A 410 -35.14 -32.27 -41.43
CA SER A 410 -35.09 -32.03 -39.99
C SER A 410 -34.67 -30.59 -39.73
N SER A 411 -33.65 -30.06 -40.40
CA SER A 411 -33.22 -28.66 -40.24
C SER A 411 -34.32 -27.64 -40.57
N GLN A 412 -35.14 -27.92 -41.58
CA GLN A 412 -36.26 -27.06 -41.99
C GLN A 412 -37.45 -27.17 -41.03
N LEU A 413 -37.73 -28.36 -40.51
CA LEU A 413 -38.86 -28.64 -39.62
C LEU A 413 -38.52 -28.56 -38.13
N MET A 414 -37.25 -28.34 -37.75
CA MET A 414 -36.78 -28.19 -36.36
C MET A 414 -37.63 -27.19 -35.55
N PRO A 415 -37.99 -26.00 -36.08
CA PRO A 415 -38.83 -25.06 -35.33
C PRO A 415 -40.21 -25.63 -35.00
N THR A 416 -40.83 -26.32 -35.97
CA THR A 416 -42.15 -26.95 -35.84
C THR A 416 -42.10 -28.14 -34.88
N ILE A 417 -41.07 -29.00 -34.99
CA ILE A 417 -40.84 -30.16 -34.13
C ILE A 417 -40.67 -29.71 -32.67
N ARG A 418 -39.85 -28.67 -32.44
CA ARG A 418 -39.65 -28.11 -31.10
C ARG A 418 -40.93 -27.52 -30.52
N SER A 419 -41.70 -26.78 -31.33
CA SER A 419 -42.98 -26.21 -30.89
C SER A 419 -44.03 -27.28 -30.55
N SER A 420 -44.01 -28.41 -31.26
CA SER A 420 -44.94 -29.51 -31.00
C SER A 420 -44.56 -30.37 -29.80
N LEU A 421 -43.26 -30.58 -29.54
CA LEU A 421 -42.78 -31.44 -28.46
C LEU A 421 -42.68 -30.72 -27.11
N PHE A 422 -42.26 -29.46 -27.11
CA PHE A 422 -41.96 -28.70 -25.89
C PHE A 422 -42.88 -27.49 -25.69
N GLY A 423 -43.87 -27.31 -26.57
CA GLY A 423 -44.76 -26.16 -26.59
C GLY A 423 -44.14 -24.90 -27.23
N SER A 424 -44.98 -23.92 -27.53
CA SER A 424 -44.53 -22.60 -27.99
C SER A 424 -43.82 -21.86 -26.84
N ASN A 425 -42.57 -21.47 -27.05
CA ASN A 425 -41.82 -20.62 -26.12
C ASN A 425 -42.57 -19.30 -25.88
N LEU A 426 -43.25 -19.19 -24.74
CA LEU A 426 -43.98 -17.98 -24.31
C LEU A 426 -43.07 -16.74 -24.16
N ASN A 427 -41.75 -16.93 -24.08
CA ASN A 427 -40.78 -15.86 -23.82
C ASN A 427 -40.07 -15.30 -25.07
N ARG A 428 -40.53 -15.59 -26.29
CA ARG A 428 -40.14 -14.78 -27.46
C ARG A 428 -41.00 -13.51 -27.49
N VAL A 429 -40.75 -12.61 -26.55
CA VAL A 429 -41.06 -11.20 -26.78
C VAL A 429 -40.06 -10.73 -27.82
N TYR A 430 -40.44 -10.84 -29.10
CA TYR A 430 -39.83 -9.99 -30.10
C TYR A 430 -40.22 -8.57 -29.71
N THR A 431 -39.29 -7.84 -29.10
CA THR A 431 -39.38 -6.39 -29.00
C THR A 431 -39.44 -5.87 -30.43
N ASN A 432 -40.63 -5.43 -30.85
CA ASN A 432 -40.82 -4.68 -32.09
C ASN A 432 -40.11 -3.34 -32.03
#